data_AF-A0A5T1ASD8-F1
#
_entry.id   AF-A0A5T1ASD8-F1
#
_cell.length_a   1.000
_cell.length_b   1.000
_cell.length_c   1.000
_cell.angle_alpha   90.00
_cell.angle_beta   90.00
_cell.angle_gamma   90.00
#
_symmetry.space_group_name_H-M   'P 1'
#
loop_
_entity.id
_entity.type
_entity.pdbx_description
1 polymer ?
#
loop_
_entity_poly.entity_id
_entity_poly.type
_entity_poly.pdbx_seq_one_letter_code
_entity_poly.pdbx_strand_id
1 'polypeptide(L)'
;MLALKEFRSKAKAFPDILNYASFIDEGILLNKDGSLTAGFYYRAGDISSMTISERNTLSARINAILNTLGNGWAVHIDCSRIKTENYIDGETFYKSNIAQILEN
;
A
#
# COMPACT_ATOMS: atom_id res chain seq x y z
N MET A 1 -24.10 -22.60 13.75
CA MET A 1 -23.61 -21.22 13.95
C MET A 1 -23.17 -21.10 15.40
N LEU A 2 -21.91 -20.69 15.67
CA LEU A 2 -21.37 -20.63 17.03
C LEU A 2 -22.11 -19.58 17.90
N ALA A 3 -22.29 -19.87 19.19
CA ALA A 3 -22.92 -18.96 20.14
C ALA A 3 -21.94 -17.84 20.54
N LEU A 4 -21.93 -16.75 19.77
CA LEU A 4 -20.99 -15.63 19.95
C LEU A 4 -21.36 -14.67 21.09
N LYS A 5 -22.50 -14.89 21.77
CA LYS A 5 -23.07 -13.94 22.74
C LYS A 5 -22.19 -13.74 23.98
N GLU A 6 -21.43 -14.76 24.39
CA GLU A 6 -20.46 -14.64 25.50
C GLU A 6 -19.19 -13.89 25.09
N PHE A 7 -18.80 -13.98 23.82
CA PHE A 7 -17.52 -13.44 23.32
C PHE A 7 -17.66 -12.06 22.68
N ARG A 8 -18.89 -11.52 22.56
CA ARG A 8 -19.14 -10.31 21.78
C ARG A 8 -20.33 -9.48 22.27
N SER A 9 -20.09 -8.18 22.43
CA SER A 9 -21.13 -7.18 22.72
C SER A 9 -21.97 -6.82 21.48
N LYS A 10 -23.13 -6.18 21.68
CA LYS A 10 -23.99 -5.69 20.57
C LYS A 10 -23.44 -4.46 19.85
N ALA A 11 -22.47 -3.76 20.43
CA ALA A 11 -21.88 -2.58 19.79
C ALA A 11 -21.10 -3.00 18.53
N LYS A 12 -21.14 -2.19 17.47
CA LYS A 12 -20.29 -2.40 16.29
C LYS A 12 -18.84 -2.27 16.71
N ALA A 13 -18.04 -3.29 16.41
CA ALA A 13 -16.60 -3.29 16.61
C ALA A 13 -15.87 -3.09 15.28
N PHE A 14 -14.57 -2.82 15.34
CA PHE A 14 -13.73 -2.66 14.15
C PHE A 14 -13.86 -3.81 13.14
N PRO A 15 -13.90 -5.10 13.57
CA PRO A 15 -14.15 -6.19 12.64
C PRO A 15 -15.47 -6.05 11.89
N ASP A 16 -16.52 -5.42 12.43
CA ASP A 16 -17.80 -5.28 11.74
C ASP A 16 -17.80 -4.24 10.63
N ILE A 17 -16.83 -3.34 10.66
CA ILE A 17 -16.69 -2.24 9.71
C ILE A 17 -15.81 -2.69 8.54
N LEU A 18 -14.81 -3.54 8.80
CA LEU A 18 -13.93 -4.05 7.78
C LEU A 18 -14.54 -5.22 7.01
N ASN A 19 -14.25 -5.28 5.71
CA ASN A 19 -14.64 -6.39 4.85
C ASN A 19 -13.69 -7.59 4.96
N TYR A 20 -12.61 -7.52 5.74
CA TYR A 20 -11.61 -8.57 5.84
C TYR A 20 -12.13 -9.77 6.62
N ALA A 21 -12.03 -10.98 6.07
CA ALA A 21 -12.46 -12.22 6.71
C ALA A 21 -11.28 -13.04 7.25
N SER A 22 -10.40 -13.52 6.37
CA SER A 22 -9.24 -14.34 6.74
C SER A 22 -8.19 -14.38 5.64
N PHE A 23 -6.91 -14.49 6.01
CA PHE A 23 -5.89 -14.90 5.06
C PHE A 23 -6.12 -16.36 4.68
N ILE A 24 -6.08 -16.65 3.38
CA ILE A 24 -6.26 -18.00 2.82
C ILE A 24 -5.00 -18.51 2.14
N ASP A 25 -4.08 -17.59 1.81
CA ASP A 25 -2.74 -17.88 1.28
C ASP A 25 -1.80 -16.71 1.57
N GLU A 26 -0.51 -16.83 1.25
CA GLU A 26 0.48 -15.77 1.39
C GLU A 26 0.08 -14.54 0.55
N GLY A 27 -0.19 -13.44 1.24
CA GLY A 27 -0.61 -12.19 0.59
C GLY A 27 -2.04 -12.21 0.01
N ILE A 28 -2.81 -13.30 0.20
CA ILE A 28 -4.19 -13.42 -0.28
C ILE A 28 -5.18 -13.41 0.88
N LEU A 29 -6.05 -12.40 0.87
CA LEU A 29 -7.09 -12.17 1.86
C LEU A 29 -8.48 -12.45 1.27
N LEU A 30 -9.25 -13.32 1.92
CA LEU A 30 -10.67 -13.48 1.66
C LEU A 30 -11.45 -12.36 2.36
N ASN A 31 -12.34 -11.72 1.62
CA ASN A 31 -13.28 -10.74 2.14
C ASN A 31 -14.65 -11.36 2.45
N LYS A 32 -15.44 -10.70 3.30
CA LYS A 32 -16.73 -11.19 3.77
C LYS A 32 -17.82 -11.16 2.71
N ASP A 33 -17.66 -10.33 1.69
CA ASP A 33 -18.50 -10.32 0.50
C ASP A 33 -18.12 -11.41 -0.52
N GLY A 34 -17.09 -12.22 -0.24
CA GLY A 34 -16.59 -13.27 -1.13
C GLY A 34 -15.55 -12.81 -2.15
N SER A 35 -15.19 -11.52 -2.19
CA SER A 35 -14.08 -11.03 -3.01
C SER A 35 -12.72 -11.46 -2.45
N LEU A 36 -11.69 -11.43 -3.30
CA LEU A 36 -10.30 -11.67 -2.92
C LEU A 36 -9.49 -10.38 -3.02
N THR A 37 -8.63 -10.14 -2.04
CA THR A 37 -7.64 -9.08 -2.07
C THR A 37 -6.25 -9.70 -2.08
N ALA A 38 -5.48 -9.40 -3.13
CA ALA A 38 -4.07 -9.77 -3.22
C ALA A 38 -3.21 -8.55 -2.88
N GLY A 39 -2.30 -8.69 -1.93
CA GLY A 39 -1.33 -7.67 -1.54
C GLY A 39 0.05 -7.98 -2.11
N PHE A 40 0.70 -6.97 -2.67
CA PHE A 40 2.09 -7.05 -3.07
C PHE A 40 2.81 -5.75 -2.70
N TYR A 41 4.10 -5.87 -2.40
CA TYR A 41 4.96 -4.73 -2.16
C TYR A 41 5.99 -4.64 -3.29
N TYR A 42 6.21 -3.43 -3.80
CA TYR A 42 7.31 -3.17 -4.71
C TYR A 42 8.05 -1.92 -4.27
N ARG A 43 9.38 -1.95 -4.41
CA ARG A 43 10.23 -0.78 -4.17
C ARG A 43 10.71 -0.26 -5.51
N ALA A 44 10.23 0.92 -5.91
CA ALA A 44 10.81 1.66 -7.01
C ALA A 44 12.11 2.36 -6.58
N GLY A 45 12.88 2.87 -7.55
CA GLY A 45 13.94 3.86 -7.26
C GLY A 45 13.36 5.12 -6.63
N ASP A 46 14.21 6.05 -6.17
CA ASP A 46 13.74 7.32 -5.64
C ASP A 46 13.03 8.15 -6.72
N ILE A 47 11.72 8.24 -6.62
CA ILE A 47 10.85 8.98 -7.56
C ILE A 47 11.24 10.46 -7.62
N SER A 48 11.82 10.98 -6.52
CA SER A 48 12.25 12.37 -6.37
C SER A 48 13.48 12.68 -7.20
N SER A 49 14.37 11.69 -7.41
CA SER A 49 15.56 11.81 -8.24
C SER A 49 15.34 11.39 -9.71
N MET A 50 14.18 10.81 -10.05
CA MET A 50 13.88 10.37 -11.41
C MET A 50 13.64 11.54 -12.36
N THR A 51 14.15 11.41 -13.58
CA THR A 51 13.80 12.28 -14.71
C THR A 51 12.35 12.08 -15.14
N ILE A 52 11.81 13.05 -15.88
CA ILE A 52 10.45 12.96 -16.44
C ILE A 52 10.32 11.73 -17.35
N SER A 53 11.35 11.44 -18.16
CA SER A 53 11.31 10.29 -19.06
C SER A 53 11.26 8.97 -18.29
N GLU A 54 12.06 8.82 -17.24
CA GLU A 54 12.04 7.61 -16.40
C GLU A 54 10.69 7.40 -15.71
N ARG A 55 10.10 8.48 -15.16
CA ARG A 55 8.76 8.41 -14.56
C ARG A 55 7.69 8.00 -15.57
N ASN A 56 7.75 8.54 -16.78
CA ASN A 56 6.81 8.17 -17.85
C ASN A 56 6.97 6.69 -18.25
N THR A 57 8.21 6.20 -18.38
CA THR A 57 8.47 4.78 -18.68
C THR A 57 7.97 3.87 -17.55
N LEU A 58 8.18 4.24 -16.28
CA LEU A 58 7.69 3.48 -15.13
C LEU A 58 6.16 3.42 -15.11
N SER A 59 5.51 4.58 -15.29
CA SER A 59 4.04 4.67 -15.37
C SER A 59 3.47 3.81 -16.48
N ALA A 60 4.07 3.85 -17.68
CA ALA A 60 3.66 3.02 -18.81
C ALA A 60 3.74 1.52 -18.50
N ARG A 61 4.80 1.07 -17.80
CA ARG A 61 4.94 -0.33 -17.37
C ARG A 61 3.87 -0.74 -16.37
N ILE A 62 3.62 0.09 -15.36
CA ILE A 62 2.57 -0.18 -14.36
C ILE A 62 1.21 -0.28 -15.05
N ASN A 63 0.89 0.67 -15.94
CA ASN A 63 -0.37 0.65 -16.68
C ASN A 63 -0.52 -0.60 -17.55
N ALA A 64 0.55 -1.03 -18.22
CA ALA A 64 0.52 -2.26 -19.02
C ALA A 64 0.19 -3.49 -18.17
N ILE A 65 0.77 -3.60 -16.97
CA ILE A 65 0.51 -4.70 -16.02
C ILE A 65 -0.92 -4.62 -15.48
N LEU A 66 -1.37 -3.45 -15.03
CA LEU A 66 -2.72 -3.31 -14.49
C LEU A 66 -3.80 -3.60 -15.55
N ASN A 67 -3.52 -3.25 -16.80
CA ASN A 67 -4.44 -3.52 -17.91
C ASN A 67 -4.62 -5.02 -18.18
N THR A 68 -3.67 -5.89 -17.79
CA THR A 68 -3.85 -7.35 -17.97
C THR A 68 -4.88 -7.96 -17.02
N LEU A 69 -5.26 -7.26 -15.95
CA LEU A 69 -6.28 -7.72 -15.00
C LEU A 69 -7.69 -7.72 -15.61
N GLY A 70 -7.93 -6.87 -16.60
CA GLY A 70 -9.24 -6.71 -17.22
C GLY A 70 -10.28 -6.06 -16.29
N ASN A 71 -11.54 -6.47 -16.43
CA ASN A 71 -12.66 -5.89 -15.68
C ASN A 71 -12.91 -6.60 -14.35
N GLY A 72 -13.56 -5.91 -13.41
CA GLY A 72 -13.95 -6.48 -12.12
C GLY A 72 -12.89 -6.40 -11.02
N TRP A 73 -11.75 -5.79 -11.32
CA TRP A 73 -10.68 -5.53 -10.34
C TRP A 73 -10.71 -4.08 -9.87
N ALA A 74 -10.42 -3.89 -8.59
CA ALA A 74 -10.09 -2.60 -7.99
C ALA A 74 -8.67 -2.67 -7.43
N VAL A 75 -7.91 -1.61 -7.60
CA VAL A 75 -6.52 -1.52 -7.13
C VAL A 75 -6.44 -0.39 -6.12
N HIS A 76 -5.93 -0.72 -4.93
CA HIS A 76 -5.62 0.24 -3.88
C HIS A 76 -4.10 0.33 -3.78
N ILE A 77 -3.55 1.53 -3.96
CA ILE A 77 -2.10 1.76 -3.95
C ILE A 77 -1.81 2.74 -2.83
N ASP A 78 -0.91 2.35 -1.93
CA ASP A 78 -0.32 3.24 -0.94
C ASP A 78 1.17 3.39 -1.21
N CYS A 79 1.67 4.61 -1.02
CA CYS A 79 3.06 4.99 -1.28
C CYS A 79 3.63 5.59 -0.01
N SER A 80 4.29 4.76 0.80
CA SER A 80 5.01 5.20 1.98
C SER A 80 6.48 5.48 1.67
N ARG A 81 7.01 6.57 2.25
CA ARG A 81 8.46 6.82 2.29
C ARG A 81 9.02 6.16 3.54
N ILE A 82 10.11 5.43 3.37
CA ILE A 82 10.82 4.77 4.47
C ILE A 82 12.18 5.42 4.60
N LYS A 83 12.55 5.82 5.82
CA LYS A 83 13.89 6.34 6.11
C LYS A 83 14.92 5.27 5.76
N THR A 84 15.94 5.66 5.00
CA THR A 84 17.05 4.78 4.67
C THR A 84 18.21 5.08 5.62
N GLU A 85 18.77 4.05 6.26
CA GLU A 85 19.85 4.21 7.24
C GLU A 85 21.17 4.72 6.61
N ASN A 86 21.31 4.56 5.29
CA ASN A 86 22.53 4.88 4.55
C ASN A 86 22.54 6.27 3.88
N TYR A 87 21.63 7.18 4.25
CA TYR A 87 21.85 8.58 3.90
C TYR A 87 23.03 9.08 4.74
N ILE A 88 24.05 9.61 4.08
CA ILE A 88 25.23 10.15 4.77
C ILE A 88 24.75 11.30 5.65
N ASP A 89 25.07 11.27 6.95
CA ASP A 89 24.90 12.41 7.84
C ASP A 89 25.80 13.55 7.34
N GLY A 90 25.24 14.40 6.47
CA GLY A 90 25.90 15.52 5.84
C GLY A 90 24.97 16.72 5.72
N GLU A 91 25.52 17.90 5.40
CA GLU A 91 24.68 19.07 5.12
C GLU A 91 23.75 18.76 3.94
N THR A 92 22.45 18.78 4.21
CA THR A 92 21.43 18.54 3.20
C THR A 92 21.50 19.67 2.18
N PHE A 93 21.53 19.33 0.88
CA PHE A 93 21.54 20.34 -0.17
C PHE A 93 20.29 21.25 -0.11
N TYR A 94 19.20 20.71 0.43
CA TYR A 94 17.94 21.42 0.59
C TYR A 94 17.92 22.25 1.88
N LYS A 95 18.07 23.57 1.72
CA LYS A 95 18.03 24.54 2.84
C LYS A 95 16.61 24.89 3.33
N SER A 96 15.57 24.29 2.75
CA SER A 96 14.19 24.56 3.14
C SER A 96 13.79 23.72 4.34
N ASN A 97 13.19 24.34 5.37
CA ASN A 97 12.66 23.63 6.53
C ASN A 97 11.68 22.51 6.15
N ILE A 98 10.87 22.70 5.09
CA ILE A 98 9.92 21.67 4.66
C ILE A 98 10.65 20.44 4.13
N ALA A 99 11.75 20.62 3.40
CA ALA A 99 12.53 19.52 2.87
C ALA A 99 13.24 18.74 3.99
N GLN A 100 13.76 19.45 5.00
CA GLN A 100 14.40 18.83 6.18
C GLN A 100 13.40 18.07 7.06
N ILE A 101 12.14 18.51 7.14
CA ILE A 101 11.08 17.78 7.86
C ILE A 101 10.70 16.49 7.11
N LEU A 102 10.76 16.48 5.78
CA LEU A 102 10.45 15.28 4.98
C LEU A 102 11.56 14.21 5.03
N GLU A 103 12.76 14.55 5.51
CA GLU A 103 13.89 13.63 5.66
C GLU A 103 13.94 12.95 7.05
N ASN A 104 13.18 13.44 8.04
CA ASN A 104 13.09 12.86 9.39
C ASN A 104 11.85 12.00 9.57
#